data_AF-A0A3D0X324-F1
#
_entry.id   AF-A0A3D0X324-F1
#
_cell.length_a   1.000
_cell.length_b   1.000
_cell.length_c   1.000
_cell.angle_alpha   90.00
_cell.angle_beta   90.00
_cell.angle_gamma   90.00
#
_symmetry.space_group_name_H-M   'P 1'
#
loop_
_entity.id
_entity.type
_entity.pdbx_description
1 polymer ?
#
loop_
_entity_poly.entity_id
_entity_poly.type
_entity_poly.pdbx_seq_one_letter_code
_entity_poly.pdbx_strand_id
1 'polypeptide(L)'
;MSFGNAFFDPVTGDVKICDNDNVTPNGTVAGGVKGTPRFMAPEIVRGQAQPSRNTDRFSLAVLLFYMLMISHPLEGAEEAKIKCMDLPAMRKLYGDNPIFIWDPKNKKNRPVKGYHDNALVYWDIYPQYIKDLFIESFTTGLNQPAKRVTENQWLEALAKLASGIIVCQSCGAKNFYDDEKGKAGHLCWNPKCRDVITIGSQIVIGEGKKQIHIPIVAGAKLYSHHIRGDYDMQTPVGEIIVNPKDATKWGVRNLTDENWTYLKEDGSQLIVPSGKAATIAKNVSLDFGTVTGRFE
;
A
#
# COMPACT_ATOMS: atom_id res chain seq x y z
N MET A 1 -12.81 -13.46 -6.55
CA MET A 1 -11.41 -13.22 -7.01
C MET A 1 -10.44 -14.11 -6.23
N SER A 2 -9.41 -14.63 -6.90
CA SER A 2 -8.39 -15.56 -6.37
C SER A 2 -7.13 -15.51 -7.24
N PHE A 3 -6.12 -16.34 -6.94
CA PHE A 3 -4.89 -16.42 -7.76
C PHE A 3 -5.15 -16.69 -9.24
N GLY A 4 -6.15 -17.52 -9.57
CA GLY A 4 -6.49 -17.85 -10.95
C GLY A 4 -7.19 -16.71 -11.71
N ASN A 5 -7.49 -15.59 -11.05
CA ASN A 5 -8.24 -14.48 -11.65
C ASN A 5 -7.37 -13.25 -11.97
N ALA A 6 -6.13 -13.18 -11.50
CA ALA A 6 -5.24 -12.03 -11.72
C ALA A 6 -3.96 -12.48 -12.43
N PHE A 7 -3.74 -11.95 -13.64
CA PHE A 7 -2.57 -12.24 -14.46
C PHE A 7 -1.77 -10.96 -14.67
N PHE A 8 -0.45 -11.09 -14.77
CA PHE A 8 0.43 -9.99 -15.11
C PHE A 8 1.23 -10.30 -16.37
N ASP A 9 1.42 -9.29 -17.21
CA ASP A 9 2.38 -9.35 -18.30
C ASP A 9 3.81 -9.26 -17.70
N PRO A 10 4.69 -10.25 -17.93
CA PRO A 10 6.03 -10.25 -17.34
C PRO A 10 6.97 -9.21 -17.95
N VAL A 11 6.62 -8.64 -19.11
CA VAL A 11 7.41 -7.62 -19.81
C VAL A 11 6.96 -6.23 -19.39
N THR A 12 5.66 -5.95 -19.42
CA THR A 12 5.15 -4.59 -19.11
C THR A 12 4.79 -4.41 -17.64
N GLY A 13 4.48 -5.49 -16.94
CA GLY A 13 3.91 -5.46 -15.59
C GLY A 13 2.40 -5.18 -15.57
N ASP A 14 1.74 -5.10 -16.73
CA ASP A 14 0.30 -4.83 -16.80
C ASP A 14 -0.49 -5.96 -16.15
N VAL A 15 -1.43 -5.60 -15.27
CA VAL A 15 -2.31 -6.56 -14.58
C VAL A 15 -3.67 -6.61 -15.27
N LYS A 16 -4.17 -7.83 -15.52
CA LYS A 16 -5.51 -8.08 -16.04
C LYS A 16 -6.28 -9.01 -15.12
N ILE A 17 -7.56 -8.69 -14.93
CA ILE A 17 -8.52 -9.57 -14.25
C ILE A 17 -9.21 -10.43 -15.31
N CYS A 18 -9.15 -11.74 -15.16
CA CYS A 18 -9.77 -12.74 -16.03
C CYS A 18 -10.93 -13.45 -15.33
N ASP A 19 -11.62 -14.34 -16.05
CA ASP A 19 -12.77 -15.12 -15.54
C ASP A 19 -13.95 -14.19 -15.13
N ASN A 20 -14.18 -13.17 -15.97
CA ASN A 20 -15.24 -12.16 -15.78
C ASN A 20 -16.61 -12.63 -16.27
N ASP A 21 -16.70 -13.82 -16.87
CA ASP A 21 -17.95 -14.48 -17.26
C ASP A 21 -18.80 -14.89 -16.04
N ASN A 22 -18.17 -14.97 -14.87
CA ASN A 22 -18.86 -15.19 -13.59
C ASN A 22 -19.30 -13.89 -12.88
N VAL A 23 -19.10 -12.71 -13.50
CA VAL A 23 -19.50 -11.42 -12.92
C VAL A 23 -20.98 -11.15 -13.20
N THR A 24 -21.75 -10.94 -12.13
CA THR A 24 -23.17 -10.58 -12.21
C THR A 24 -23.44 -9.24 -11.53
N PRO A 25 -24.50 -8.50 -11.91
CA PRO A 25 -24.92 -7.32 -11.18
C PRO A 25 -25.14 -7.62 -9.69
N ASN A 26 -24.78 -6.67 -8.83
CA ASN A 26 -24.90 -6.88 -7.39
C ASN A 26 -26.37 -7.06 -6.98
N GLY A 27 -26.68 -8.13 -6.24
CA GLY A 27 -28.04 -8.44 -5.77
C GLY A 27 -28.89 -9.28 -6.72
N THR A 28 -28.35 -9.77 -7.83
CA THR A 28 -29.02 -10.75 -8.71
C THR A 28 -28.74 -12.19 -8.26
N VAL A 29 -29.46 -13.17 -8.84
CA VAL A 29 -29.17 -14.59 -8.62
C VAL A 29 -27.73 -14.86 -9.06
N ALA A 30 -26.91 -15.37 -8.14
CA ALA A 30 -25.51 -15.67 -8.42
C ALA A 30 -25.40 -16.78 -9.48
N GLY A 31 -24.39 -16.68 -10.34
CA GLY A 31 -23.96 -17.78 -11.21
C GLY A 31 -23.57 -19.05 -10.41
N GLY A 32 -23.30 -20.15 -11.10
CA GLY A 32 -23.08 -21.47 -10.48
C GLY A 32 -21.88 -21.56 -9.51
N VAL A 33 -20.95 -20.59 -9.53
CA VAL A 33 -19.73 -20.59 -8.71
C VAL A 33 -19.88 -19.67 -7.50
N LYS A 34 -19.82 -20.24 -6.29
CA LYS A 34 -19.90 -19.48 -5.03
C LYS A 34 -18.60 -18.78 -4.65
N GLY A 35 -17.46 -19.27 -5.14
CA GLY A 35 -16.13 -18.69 -4.94
C GLY A 35 -15.04 -19.74 -4.75
N THR A 36 -13.79 -19.28 -4.79
CA THR A 36 -12.61 -20.13 -4.62
C THR A 36 -12.34 -20.38 -3.13
N PRO A 37 -12.11 -21.63 -2.70
CA PRO A 37 -11.70 -21.93 -1.34
C PRO A 37 -10.51 -21.07 -0.88
N ARG A 38 -10.47 -20.73 0.42
CA ARG A 38 -9.52 -19.78 1.05
C ARG A 38 -9.69 -18.30 0.67
N PHE A 39 -10.38 -17.95 -0.42
CA PHE A 39 -10.69 -16.56 -0.78
C PHE A 39 -12.12 -16.15 -0.43
N MET A 40 -13.01 -17.12 -0.21
CA MET A 40 -14.40 -16.87 0.14
C MET A 40 -14.55 -16.13 1.47
N ALA A 41 -15.41 -15.11 1.47
CA ALA A 41 -15.80 -14.42 2.69
C ALA A 41 -16.52 -15.37 3.67
N PRO A 42 -16.43 -15.12 5.00
CA PRO A 42 -16.97 -16.04 5.99
C PRO A 42 -18.47 -16.34 5.82
N GLU A 43 -19.27 -15.36 5.44
CA GLU A 43 -20.70 -15.51 5.17
C GLU A 43 -21.01 -16.41 3.97
N ILE A 44 -20.11 -16.49 2.99
CA ILE A 44 -20.21 -17.39 1.84
C ILE A 44 -19.85 -18.81 2.26
N VAL A 45 -18.76 -18.97 3.03
CA VAL A 45 -18.35 -20.27 3.58
C VAL A 45 -19.47 -20.88 4.45
N ARG A 46 -20.17 -20.06 5.22
CA ARG A 46 -21.30 -20.49 6.05
C ARG A 46 -22.59 -20.77 5.27
N GLY A 47 -22.67 -20.33 4.01
CA GLY A 47 -23.87 -20.44 3.16
C GLY A 47 -24.98 -19.46 3.54
N GLN A 48 -24.63 -18.32 4.16
CA GLN A 48 -25.58 -17.33 4.68
C GLN A 48 -25.81 -16.14 3.75
N ALA A 49 -24.99 -16.00 2.71
CA ALA A 49 -25.08 -14.92 1.75
C ALA A 49 -24.71 -15.41 0.35
N GLN A 50 -25.01 -14.58 -0.65
CA GLN A 50 -24.57 -14.74 -2.02
C GLN A 50 -23.38 -13.80 -2.30
N PRO A 51 -22.55 -14.10 -3.33
CA PRO A 51 -21.52 -13.19 -3.79
C PRO A 51 -22.05 -11.76 -4.01
N SER A 52 -21.25 -10.78 -3.59
CA SER A 52 -21.56 -9.36 -3.68
C SER A 52 -20.27 -8.55 -3.73
N ARG A 53 -20.39 -7.25 -3.99
CA ARG A 53 -19.25 -6.32 -3.90
C ARG A 53 -18.47 -6.44 -2.57
N ASN A 54 -19.17 -6.67 -1.46
CA ASN A 54 -18.50 -6.80 -0.16
C ASN A 54 -17.71 -8.10 -0.04
N THR A 55 -18.16 -9.21 -0.65
CA THR A 55 -17.41 -10.47 -0.64
C THR A 55 -16.19 -10.40 -1.55
N ASP A 56 -16.27 -9.61 -2.62
CA ASP A 56 -15.12 -9.33 -3.48
C ASP A 56 -14.06 -8.49 -2.75
N ARG A 57 -14.47 -7.49 -1.96
CA ARG A 57 -13.53 -6.73 -1.10
C ARG A 57 -12.79 -7.61 -0.10
N PHE A 58 -13.49 -8.59 0.48
CA PHE A 58 -12.82 -9.59 1.33
C PHE A 58 -11.79 -10.39 0.53
N SER A 59 -12.18 -10.89 -0.65
CA SER A 59 -11.30 -11.67 -1.54
C SER A 59 -10.07 -10.86 -1.97
N LEU A 60 -10.26 -9.56 -2.27
CA LEU A 60 -9.18 -8.61 -2.58
C LEU A 60 -8.23 -8.45 -1.40
N ALA A 61 -8.74 -8.24 -0.18
CA ALA A 61 -7.89 -8.14 1.00
C ALA A 61 -7.07 -9.42 1.22
N VAL A 62 -7.65 -10.61 0.99
CA VAL A 62 -6.91 -11.90 1.06
C VAL A 62 -5.82 -11.95 0.00
N LEU A 63 -6.11 -11.57 -1.24
CA LEU A 63 -5.13 -11.54 -2.33
C LEU A 63 -3.98 -10.57 -2.04
N LEU A 64 -4.28 -9.36 -1.57
CA LEU A 64 -3.27 -8.37 -1.17
C LEU A 64 -2.42 -8.90 0.00
N PHE A 65 -3.04 -9.58 0.97
CA PHE A 65 -2.31 -10.17 2.09
C PHE A 65 -1.34 -11.26 1.62
N TYR A 66 -1.75 -12.11 0.68
CA TYR A 66 -0.84 -13.08 0.06
C TYR A 66 0.34 -12.41 -0.66
N MET A 67 0.10 -11.34 -1.41
CA MET A 67 1.17 -10.64 -2.15
C MET A 67 2.17 -9.94 -1.23
N LEU A 68 1.70 -9.33 -0.14
CA LEU A 68 2.58 -8.58 0.76
C LEU A 68 3.20 -9.46 1.86
N MET A 69 2.46 -10.46 2.37
CA MET A 69 2.87 -11.23 3.55
C MET A 69 3.32 -12.65 3.23
N ILE A 70 3.10 -13.13 2.00
CA ILE A 70 3.38 -14.51 1.55
C ILE A 70 2.82 -15.54 2.56
N SER A 71 1.60 -15.29 3.02
CA SER A 71 0.87 -16.07 4.00
C SER A 71 -0.62 -15.82 3.83
N HIS A 72 -1.48 -16.65 4.44
CA HIS A 72 -2.92 -16.39 4.50
C HIS A 72 -3.29 -15.65 5.81
N PRO A 73 -4.21 -14.66 5.78
CA PRO A 73 -4.54 -13.83 6.97
C PRO A 73 -5.23 -14.61 8.10
N LEU A 74 -5.82 -15.77 7.81
CA LEU A 74 -6.53 -16.61 8.79
C LEU A 74 -5.79 -17.92 9.13
N GLU A 75 -4.60 -18.16 8.57
CA GLU A 75 -3.84 -19.39 8.82
C GLU A 75 -2.69 -19.10 9.79
N GLY A 76 -2.87 -19.52 11.04
CA GLY A 76 -1.94 -19.32 12.14
C GLY A 76 -1.98 -20.50 13.12
N ALA A 77 -1.80 -20.26 14.41
CA ALA A 77 -1.78 -21.33 15.41
C ALA A 77 -3.05 -22.21 15.47
N GLU A 78 -4.23 -21.73 15.06
CA GLU A 78 -5.43 -22.56 14.96
C GLU A 78 -5.39 -23.48 13.73
N GLU A 79 -4.80 -23.02 12.63
CA GLU A 79 -4.56 -23.84 11.45
C GLU A 79 -3.56 -24.96 11.76
N ALA A 80 -2.46 -24.64 12.45
CA ALA A 80 -1.42 -25.62 12.79
C ALA A 80 -1.90 -26.78 13.70
N LYS A 81 -3.08 -26.64 14.33
CA LYS A 81 -3.71 -27.70 15.14
C LYS A 81 -4.50 -28.71 14.28
N ILE A 82 -4.78 -28.37 13.02
CA ILE A 82 -5.58 -29.18 12.11
C ILE A 82 -4.69 -30.28 11.52
N LYS A 83 -5.06 -31.54 11.77
CA LYS A 83 -4.32 -32.70 11.24
C LYS A 83 -4.69 -33.04 9.79
N CYS A 84 -5.92 -32.72 9.39
CA CYS A 84 -6.44 -32.92 8.04
C CYS A 84 -7.31 -31.72 7.68
N MET A 85 -6.95 -31.01 6.61
CA MET A 85 -7.68 -29.82 6.15
C MET A 85 -8.89 -30.22 5.31
N ASP A 86 -9.87 -30.86 5.95
CA ASP A 86 -11.13 -31.29 5.35
C ASP A 86 -12.19 -30.17 5.35
N LEU A 87 -13.36 -30.45 4.77
CA LEU A 87 -14.44 -29.46 4.66
C LEU A 87 -14.90 -28.91 6.03
N PRO A 88 -15.12 -29.74 7.08
CA PRO A 88 -15.38 -29.24 8.43
C PRO A 88 -14.28 -28.32 8.97
N ALA A 89 -13.00 -28.69 8.82
CA ALA A 89 -11.88 -27.90 9.28
C ALA A 89 -11.80 -26.54 8.56
N MET A 90 -11.95 -26.54 7.24
CA MET A 90 -12.02 -25.32 6.42
C MET A 90 -13.21 -24.45 6.79
N ARG A 91 -14.40 -25.04 6.98
CA ARG A 91 -15.61 -24.31 7.39
C ARG A 91 -15.39 -23.63 8.74
N LYS A 92 -14.75 -24.32 9.69
CA LYS A 92 -14.42 -23.74 11.00
C LYS A 92 -13.45 -22.56 10.87
N LEU A 93 -12.36 -22.74 10.12
CA LEU A 93 -11.27 -21.75 10.03
C LEU A 93 -11.66 -20.50 9.24
N TYR A 94 -12.37 -20.66 8.12
CA TYR A 94 -12.70 -19.55 7.23
C TYR A 94 -14.13 -19.03 7.40
N GLY A 95 -15.02 -19.82 8.02
CA GLY A 95 -16.45 -19.51 8.14
C GLY A 95 -16.90 -19.32 9.58
N ASP A 96 -16.92 -20.38 10.39
CA ASP A 96 -17.60 -20.36 11.69
C ASP A 96 -16.84 -19.57 12.76
N ASN A 97 -15.50 -19.61 12.75
CA ASN A 97 -14.65 -18.87 13.69
C ASN A 97 -13.35 -18.36 13.06
N PRO A 98 -13.44 -17.45 12.06
CA PRO A 98 -12.27 -16.83 11.46
C PRO A 98 -11.61 -15.89 12.46
N ILE A 99 -10.30 -16.09 12.70
CA ILE A 99 -9.50 -15.24 13.58
C ILE A 99 -8.30 -14.74 12.78
N PHE A 100 -8.15 -13.42 12.67
CA PHE A 100 -6.99 -12.84 12.01
C PHE A 100 -5.70 -13.16 12.77
N ILE A 101 -4.66 -13.54 12.05
CA ILE A 101 -3.37 -13.91 12.66
C ILE A 101 -2.74 -12.75 13.44
N TRP A 102 -3.04 -11.49 13.07
CA TRP A 102 -2.63 -10.29 13.78
C TRP A 102 -3.78 -9.54 14.48
N ASP A 103 -4.88 -10.23 14.81
CA ASP A 103 -5.99 -9.62 15.56
C ASP A 103 -5.46 -9.00 16.88
N PRO A 104 -5.59 -7.68 17.11
CA PRO A 104 -5.02 -7.01 18.28
C PRO A 104 -5.65 -7.45 19.61
N LYS A 105 -6.89 -7.95 19.58
CA LYS A 105 -7.67 -8.35 20.77
C LYS A 105 -7.69 -9.88 20.97
N ASN A 106 -7.47 -10.67 19.92
CA ASN A 106 -7.48 -12.13 19.99
C ASN A 106 -6.18 -12.75 19.48
N LYS A 107 -5.32 -13.17 20.40
CA LYS A 107 -4.00 -13.75 20.07
C LYS A 107 -4.02 -15.26 19.79
N LYS A 108 -5.19 -15.93 19.82
CA LYS A 108 -5.29 -17.39 19.70
C LYS A 108 -4.73 -17.94 18.38
N ASN A 109 -4.83 -17.18 17.29
CA ASN A 109 -4.38 -17.58 15.96
C ASN A 109 -3.07 -16.91 15.53
N ARG A 110 -2.22 -16.48 16.47
CA ARG A 110 -0.92 -15.86 16.10
C ARG A 110 -0.07 -16.78 15.22
N PRO A 111 0.77 -16.25 14.33
CA PRO A 111 1.73 -17.06 13.57
C PRO A 111 2.64 -17.87 14.50
N VAL A 112 2.99 -19.08 14.05
CA VAL A 112 3.85 -20.01 14.79
C VAL A 112 5.24 -20.01 14.16
N LYS A 113 6.28 -19.69 14.94
CA LYS A 113 7.67 -19.70 14.46
C LYS A 113 8.07 -21.09 13.95
N GLY A 114 8.76 -21.14 12.82
CA GLY A 114 9.16 -22.37 12.11
C GLY A 114 8.08 -22.93 11.19
N TYR A 115 6.88 -22.35 11.17
CA TYR A 115 5.76 -22.82 10.36
C TYR A 115 5.09 -21.68 9.57
N HIS A 116 4.96 -20.50 10.18
CA HIS A 116 4.39 -19.29 9.57
C HIS A 116 5.43 -18.15 9.49
N ASP A 117 6.70 -18.48 9.20
CA ASP A 117 7.81 -17.52 9.27
C ASP A 117 7.65 -16.34 8.31
N ASN A 118 7.05 -16.55 7.13
CA ASN A 118 6.75 -15.46 6.20
C ASN A 118 5.87 -14.39 6.86
N ALA A 119 4.76 -14.78 7.51
CA ALA A 119 3.87 -13.84 8.18
C ALA A 119 4.60 -13.03 9.28
N LEU A 120 5.59 -13.61 9.95
CA LEU A 120 6.41 -12.92 10.94
C LEU A 120 7.39 -11.94 10.28
N VAL A 121 8.12 -12.41 9.26
CA VAL A 121 9.15 -11.62 8.58
C VAL A 121 8.54 -10.43 7.84
N TYR A 122 7.53 -10.67 7.01
CA TYR A 122 6.96 -9.64 6.15
C TYR A 122 6.12 -8.62 6.92
N TRP A 123 5.43 -9.03 7.99
CA TRP A 123 4.66 -8.09 8.81
C TRP A 123 5.53 -6.95 9.33
N ASP A 124 6.76 -7.23 9.77
CA ASP A 124 7.66 -6.19 10.30
C ASP A 124 8.18 -5.21 9.24
N ILE A 125 8.09 -5.54 7.95
CA ILE A 125 8.59 -4.70 6.84
C ILE A 125 7.66 -3.53 6.55
N TYR A 126 6.34 -3.74 6.66
CA TYR A 126 5.36 -2.76 6.19
C TYR A 126 5.06 -1.68 7.26
N PRO A 127 4.84 -0.42 6.85
CA PRO A 127 4.40 0.66 7.73
C PRO A 127 3.05 0.40 8.41
N GLN A 128 2.78 1.11 9.49
CA GLN A 128 1.57 0.89 10.29
C GLN A 128 0.27 1.11 9.50
N TYR A 129 0.20 2.10 8.61
CA TYR A 129 -1.02 2.35 7.83
C TYR A 129 -1.40 1.19 6.89
N ILE A 130 -0.45 0.39 6.38
CA ILE A 130 -0.75 -0.83 5.61
C ILE A 130 -1.29 -1.93 6.54
N LYS A 131 -0.65 -2.09 7.70
CA LYS A 131 -1.08 -3.05 8.74
C LYS A 131 -2.49 -2.76 9.21
N ASP A 132 -2.83 -1.49 9.40
CA ASP A 132 -4.15 -1.04 9.83
C ASP A 132 -5.25 -1.45 8.86
N LEU A 133 -5.02 -1.35 7.54
CA LEU A 133 -5.99 -1.82 6.54
C LEU A 133 -6.23 -3.33 6.61
N PHE A 134 -5.18 -4.12 6.87
CA PHE A 134 -5.35 -5.55 7.09
C PHE A 134 -6.04 -5.86 8.41
N ILE A 135 -5.70 -5.15 9.49
CA ILE A 135 -6.38 -5.26 10.78
C ILE A 135 -7.87 -4.95 10.59
N GLU A 136 -8.23 -3.85 9.92
CA GLU A 136 -9.62 -3.47 9.67
C GLU A 136 -10.34 -4.53 8.83
N SER A 137 -9.74 -4.95 7.71
CA SER A 137 -10.26 -5.97 6.81
C SER A 137 -10.57 -7.29 7.53
N PHE A 138 -9.66 -7.71 8.41
CA PHE A 138 -9.73 -9.03 9.06
C PHE A 138 -10.15 -8.96 10.53
N THR A 139 -10.74 -7.85 10.99
CA THR A 139 -11.40 -7.79 12.31
C THR A 139 -12.84 -7.29 12.15
N THR A 140 -13.03 -5.98 12.01
CA THR A 140 -14.33 -5.37 11.74
C THR A 140 -14.91 -5.93 10.44
N GLY A 141 -14.11 -6.04 9.38
CA GLY A 141 -14.52 -6.53 8.07
C GLY A 141 -14.90 -8.02 8.00
N LEU A 142 -14.46 -8.86 8.95
CA LEU A 142 -14.92 -10.24 9.08
C LEU A 142 -16.38 -10.31 9.52
N ASN A 143 -16.80 -9.38 10.37
CA ASN A 143 -18.11 -9.41 11.03
C ASN A 143 -19.12 -8.43 10.41
N GLN A 144 -18.63 -7.35 9.79
CA GLN A 144 -19.45 -6.27 9.24
C GLN A 144 -19.08 -6.04 7.77
N PRO A 145 -19.69 -6.76 6.81
CA PRO A 145 -19.35 -6.67 5.40
C PRO A 145 -19.37 -5.25 4.81
N ALA A 146 -20.29 -4.40 5.30
CA ALA A 146 -20.41 -3.01 4.86
C ALA A 146 -19.26 -2.10 5.31
N LYS A 147 -18.45 -2.52 6.28
CA LYS A 147 -17.27 -1.80 6.79
C LYS A 147 -15.94 -2.40 6.28
N ARG A 148 -15.97 -3.23 5.24
CA ARG A 148 -14.74 -3.74 4.64
C ARG A 148 -13.99 -2.62 3.95
N VAL A 149 -12.66 -2.67 4.04
CA VAL A 149 -11.75 -1.74 3.38
C VAL A 149 -12.07 -1.71 1.89
N THR A 150 -12.17 -0.50 1.37
CA THR A 150 -12.55 -0.25 -0.03
C THR A 150 -11.33 -0.27 -0.95
N GLU A 151 -11.60 -0.42 -2.23
CA GLU A 151 -10.60 -0.43 -3.29
C GLU A 151 -9.78 0.88 -3.30
N ASN A 152 -10.45 2.03 -3.12
CA ASN A 152 -9.79 3.34 -3.04
C ASN A 152 -8.84 3.46 -1.85
N GLN A 153 -9.21 2.93 -0.68
CA GLN A 153 -8.33 2.95 0.50
C GLN A 153 -7.05 2.13 0.23
N TRP A 154 -7.17 0.98 -0.44
CA TRP A 154 -6.00 0.20 -0.86
C TRP A 154 -5.14 0.96 -1.87
N LEU A 155 -5.75 1.59 -2.88
CA LEU A 155 -5.02 2.37 -3.88
C LEU A 155 -4.28 3.55 -3.26
N GLU A 156 -4.93 4.35 -2.41
CA GLU A 156 -4.30 5.47 -1.70
C GLU A 156 -3.09 5.00 -0.86
N ALA A 157 -3.26 3.90 -0.11
CA ALA A 157 -2.21 3.39 0.76
C ALA A 157 -1.04 2.77 -0.03
N LEU A 158 -1.31 2.02 -1.10
CA LEU A 158 -0.27 1.40 -1.93
C LEU A 158 0.48 2.44 -2.77
N ALA A 159 -0.20 3.48 -3.26
CA ALA A 159 0.44 4.62 -3.90
C ALA A 159 1.43 5.30 -2.94
N LYS A 160 0.95 5.63 -1.73
CA LYS A 160 1.80 6.20 -0.67
C LYS A 160 3.00 5.30 -0.33
N LEU A 161 2.79 3.98 -0.27
CA LEU A 161 3.85 3.01 0.00
C LEU A 161 4.92 3.02 -1.09
N ALA A 162 4.52 3.08 -2.37
CA ALA A 162 5.43 3.13 -3.50
C ALA A 162 6.22 4.45 -3.55
N SER A 163 5.58 5.58 -3.24
CA SER A 163 6.23 6.90 -3.19
C SER A 163 7.26 7.01 -2.05
N GLY A 164 7.01 6.31 -0.94
CA GLY A 164 7.85 6.31 0.26
C GLY A 164 9.04 5.35 0.24
N ILE A 165 9.52 4.90 -0.92
CA ILE A 165 10.66 3.98 -1.01
C ILE A 165 11.97 4.70 -0.65
N ILE A 166 12.60 4.27 0.44
CA ILE A 166 13.91 4.73 0.90
C ILE A 166 14.98 3.66 0.67
N VAL A 167 16.22 4.06 0.44
CA VAL A 167 17.33 3.14 0.16
C VAL A 167 18.25 3.08 1.37
N CYS A 168 18.56 1.87 1.84
CA CYS A 168 19.53 1.66 2.90
C CYS A 168 20.94 2.04 2.41
N GLN A 169 21.61 2.92 3.15
CA GLN A 169 22.93 3.43 2.77
C GLN A 169 24.04 2.36 2.88
N SER A 170 23.86 1.34 3.74
CA SER A 170 24.87 0.31 3.95
C SER A 170 24.83 -0.82 2.92
N CYS A 171 23.64 -1.25 2.48
CA CYS A 171 23.49 -2.42 1.60
C CYS A 171 22.67 -2.19 0.33
N GLY A 172 22.13 -0.98 0.11
CA GLY A 172 21.35 -0.64 -1.08
C GLY A 172 19.94 -1.23 -1.13
N ALA A 173 19.50 -1.98 -0.12
CA ALA A 173 18.15 -2.51 -0.07
C ALA A 173 17.10 -1.38 -0.06
N LYS A 174 16.03 -1.54 -0.83
CA LYS A 174 14.86 -0.67 -0.81
C LYS A 174 13.99 -1.02 0.40
N ASN A 175 13.60 -0.02 1.17
CA ASN A 175 12.78 -0.10 2.37
C ASN A 175 11.63 0.90 2.24
N PHE A 176 10.66 0.85 3.15
CA PHE A 176 9.54 1.79 3.18
C PHE A 176 9.72 2.81 4.28
N TYR A 177 9.42 4.07 3.97
CA TYR A 177 9.22 5.11 4.95
C TYR A 177 7.95 4.83 5.77
N ASP A 178 8.01 5.17 7.05
CA ASP A 178 6.97 4.88 8.04
C ASP A 178 6.73 6.15 8.84
N ASP A 179 5.55 6.74 8.67
CA ASP A 179 5.24 8.06 9.23
C ASP A 179 5.28 8.05 10.76
N GLU A 180 4.94 6.93 11.40
CA GLU A 180 4.96 6.80 12.86
C GLU A 180 6.40 6.87 13.42
N LYS A 181 7.36 6.43 12.63
CA LYS A 181 8.79 6.47 12.97
C LYS A 181 9.40 7.84 12.63
N GLY A 182 8.84 8.56 11.65
CA GLY A 182 9.34 9.86 11.22
C GLY A 182 10.73 9.77 10.61
N LYS A 183 11.68 10.60 11.04
CA LYS A 183 13.05 10.59 10.50
C LYS A 183 14.03 9.62 11.19
N ALA A 184 13.56 8.88 12.20
CA ALA A 184 14.41 8.00 13.01
C ALA A 184 13.76 6.61 13.19
N GLY A 185 14.55 5.60 13.55
CA GLY A 185 14.02 4.28 13.90
C GLY A 185 13.71 3.35 12.71
N HIS A 186 14.02 3.77 11.48
CA HIS A 186 14.01 2.87 10.32
C HIS A 186 15.22 1.94 10.38
N LEU A 187 14.96 0.64 10.37
CA LEU A 187 15.99 -0.40 10.26
C LEU A 187 15.87 -1.07 8.90
N CYS A 188 17.00 -1.44 8.32
CA CYS A 188 17.00 -2.20 7.08
C CYS A 188 16.31 -3.56 7.27
N TRP A 189 15.33 -3.88 6.41
CA TRP A 189 14.61 -5.16 6.45
C TRP A 189 15.52 -6.35 6.16
N ASN A 190 16.61 -6.14 5.40
CA ASN A 190 17.55 -7.19 5.04
C ASN A 190 18.17 -7.79 6.32
N PRO A 191 17.96 -9.09 6.60
CA PRO A 191 18.40 -9.72 7.83
C PRO A 191 19.93 -9.75 7.99
N LYS A 192 20.70 -9.62 6.91
CA LYS A 192 22.17 -9.53 6.94
C LYS A 192 22.71 -8.12 7.18
N CYS A 193 21.87 -7.10 7.10
CA CYS A 193 22.25 -5.70 7.27
C CYS A 193 21.75 -5.18 8.62
N ARG A 194 20.43 -5.02 8.76
CA ARG A 194 19.76 -4.46 9.96
C ARG A 194 20.25 -3.08 10.43
N ASP A 195 21.08 -2.38 9.65
CA ASP A 195 21.54 -1.05 9.98
C ASP A 195 20.40 -0.02 10.04
N VAL A 196 20.62 1.02 10.84
CA VAL A 196 19.73 2.19 10.91
C VAL A 196 19.81 2.94 9.57
N ILE A 197 18.65 3.18 8.96
CA ILE A 197 18.54 3.95 7.73
C ILE A 197 18.44 5.43 8.11
N THR A 198 19.34 6.23 7.54
CA THR A 198 19.25 7.69 7.69
C THR A 198 18.24 8.24 6.71
N ILE A 199 17.23 8.95 7.20
CA ILE A 199 16.25 9.61 6.34
C ILE A 199 16.81 10.96 5.90
N GLY A 200 17.10 11.08 4.60
CA GLY A 200 17.54 12.32 3.97
C GLY A 200 16.40 13.31 3.76
N SER A 201 16.64 14.35 2.96
CA SER A 201 15.61 15.32 2.64
C SER A 201 14.47 14.70 1.82
N GLN A 202 13.26 15.19 2.04
CA GLN A 202 12.04 14.72 1.39
C GLN A 202 11.21 15.91 0.88
N ILE A 203 10.42 15.68 -0.16
CA ILE A 203 9.25 16.51 -0.43
C ILE A 203 8.04 15.79 0.17
N VAL A 204 7.31 16.50 1.02
CA VAL A 204 6.10 16.02 1.67
C VAL A 204 4.91 16.71 1.03
N ILE A 205 4.08 15.94 0.31
CA ILE A 205 2.92 16.45 -0.42
C ILE A 205 1.64 16.12 0.33
N GLY A 206 0.77 17.11 0.48
CA GLY A 206 -0.50 17.00 1.20
C GLY A 206 -0.40 17.25 2.71
N GLU A 207 -1.49 16.97 3.42
CA GLU A 207 -1.66 17.31 4.82
C GLU A 207 -2.23 16.17 5.67
N GLY A 208 -1.93 16.19 6.97
CA GLY A 208 -2.38 15.19 7.93
C GLY A 208 -2.04 13.76 7.51
N LYS A 209 -3.01 12.85 7.65
CA LYS A 209 -2.84 11.42 7.34
C LYS A 209 -2.61 11.12 5.86
N LYS A 210 -2.94 12.06 4.97
CA LYS A 210 -2.79 11.93 3.52
C LYS A 210 -1.43 12.40 3.00
N GLN A 211 -0.52 12.78 3.90
CA GLN A 211 0.84 13.15 3.52
C GLN A 211 1.55 12.01 2.78
N ILE A 212 2.21 12.35 1.68
CA ILE A 212 3.05 11.47 0.89
C ILE A 212 4.48 11.97 1.01
N HIS A 213 5.37 11.13 1.53
CA HIS A 213 6.79 11.43 1.67
C HIS A 213 7.56 10.87 0.48
N ILE A 214 8.22 11.74 -0.28
CA ILE A 214 9.00 11.36 -1.45
C ILE A 214 10.46 11.74 -1.22
N PRO A 215 11.39 10.77 -1.15
CA PRO A 215 12.81 11.07 -0.98
C PRO A 215 13.39 11.91 -2.12
N ILE A 216 14.16 12.93 -1.76
CA ILE A 216 14.87 13.79 -2.71
C ILE A 216 16.19 13.10 -3.05
N VAL A 217 16.20 12.40 -4.18
CA VAL A 217 17.40 11.82 -4.79
C VAL A 217 17.52 12.28 -6.24
N ALA A 218 18.75 12.36 -6.77
CA ALA A 218 18.97 12.88 -8.11
C ALA A 218 18.23 12.02 -9.14
N GLY A 219 17.44 12.65 -10.02
CA GLY A 219 16.63 11.97 -11.01
C GLY A 219 15.34 11.34 -10.47
N ALA A 220 15.02 11.49 -9.18
CA ALA A 220 13.71 11.13 -8.66
C ALA A 220 12.61 11.93 -9.36
N LYS A 221 11.46 11.30 -9.55
CA LYS A 221 10.33 11.90 -10.25
C LYS A 221 9.14 12.07 -9.32
N LEU A 222 8.39 13.13 -9.55
CA LEU A 222 7.02 13.26 -9.10
C LEU A 222 6.11 12.76 -10.21
N TYR A 223 5.06 12.02 -9.87
CA TYR A 223 4.07 11.48 -10.79
C TYR A 223 2.70 12.11 -10.57
N SER A 224 1.81 11.99 -11.56
CA SER A 224 0.49 12.64 -11.56
C SER A 224 -0.29 12.42 -10.27
N HIS A 225 -0.32 11.18 -9.77
CA HIS A 225 -1.06 10.82 -8.55
C HIS A 225 -0.60 11.59 -7.30
N HIS A 226 0.64 12.10 -7.27
CA HIS A 226 1.11 12.89 -6.15
C HIS A 226 0.39 14.25 -6.04
N ILE A 227 -0.02 14.85 -7.18
CA ILE A 227 -0.54 16.22 -7.20
C ILE A 227 -1.99 16.33 -7.68
N ARG A 228 -2.48 15.39 -8.48
CA ARG A 228 -3.82 15.48 -9.10
C ARG A 228 -4.92 14.68 -8.39
N GLY A 229 -4.57 13.87 -7.40
CA GLY A 229 -5.53 12.98 -6.73
C GLY A 229 -6.06 11.85 -7.61
N ASP A 230 -5.40 11.61 -8.75
CA ASP A 230 -5.60 10.42 -9.58
C ASP A 230 -4.73 9.24 -9.08
N TYR A 231 -4.69 8.15 -9.84
CA TYR A 231 -3.84 6.99 -9.56
C TYR A 231 -2.81 6.73 -10.67
N ASP A 232 -2.47 7.75 -11.46
CA ASP A 232 -1.47 7.64 -12.52
C ASP A 232 -0.05 7.71 -11.91
N MET A 233 0.59 6.54 -11.87
CA MET A 233 1.95 6.32 -11.39
C MET A 233 3.00 6.33 -12.51
N GLN A 234 2.60 6.60 -13.75
CA GLN A 234 3.47 6.50 -14.92
C GLN A 234 3.84 7.88 -15.48
N THR A 235 2.89 8.82 -15.48
CA THR A 235 3.10 10.16 -16.04
C THR A 235 3.90 11.04 -15.08
N PRO A 236 5.15 11.42 -15.43
CA PRO A 236 5.94 12.30 -14.59
C PRO A 236 5.45 13.74 -14.71
N VAL A 237 5.22 14.38 -13.57
CA VAL A 237 4.83 15.80 -13.47
C VAL A 237 5.96 16.66 -12.92
N GLY A 238 6.96 16.05 -12.29
CA GLY A 238 8.14 16.75 -11.82
C GLY A 238 9.39 15.88 -11.79
N GLU A 239 10.55 16.52 -11.77
CA GLU A 239 11.85 15.83 -11.71
C GLU A 239 12.80 16.56 -10.77
N ILE A 240 13.43 15.82 -9.87
CA ILE A 240 14.50 16.30 -9.01
C ILE A 240 15.77 16.43 -9.84
N ILE A 241 16.25 17.65 -10.00
CA ILE A 241 17.43 17.99 -10.78
C ILE A 241 18.50 18.66 -9.93
N VAL A 242 19.75 18.46 -10.31
CA VAL A 242 20.90 19.18 -9.76
C VAL A 242 21.26 20.32 -10.70
N ASN A 243 21.60 21.49 -10.16
CA ASN A 243 21.99 22.64 -10.96
C ASN A 243 23.31 22.32 -11.71
N PRO A 244 23.36 22.43 -13.05
CA PRO A 244 24.56 22.11 -13.83
C PRO A 244 25.78 22.98 -13.50
N LYS A 245 25.58 24.18 -12.96
CA LYS A 245 26.64 25.13 -12.62
C LYS A 245 27.07 25.03 -11.15
N ASP A 246 26.28 24.38 -10.31
CA ASP A 246 26.50 24.31 -8.86
C ASP A 246 25.88 23.01 -8.30
N ALA A 247 26.69 21.98 -8.16
CA ALA A 247 26.24 20.65 -7.73
C ALA A 247 25.64 20.61 -6.30
N THR A 248 25.79 21.70 -5.53
CA THR A 248 25.19 21.83 -4.19
C THR A 248 23.75 22.32 -4.24
N LYS A 249 23.27 22.85 -5.38
CA LYS A 249 21.92 23.39 -5.53
C LYS A 249 21.03 22.41 -6.28
N TRP A 250 19.91 22.10 -5.64
CA TRP A 250 18.93 21.17 -6.14
C TRP A 250 17.61 21.88 -6.43
N GLY A 251 16.84 21.34 -7.36
CA GLY A 251 15.55 21.89 -7.74
C GLY A 251 14.55 20.81 -8.17
N VAL A 252 13.28 21.17 -8.17
CA VAL A 252 12.21 20.36 -8.76
C VAL A 252 11.79 21.03 -10.06
N ARG A 253 12.05 20.40 -11.20
CA ARG A 253 11.61 20.85 -12.51
C ARG A 253 10.12 20.54 -12.68
N ASN A 254 9.36 21.52 -13.15
CA ASN A 254 7.97 21.37 -13.58
C ASN A 254 7.93 20.71 -14.97
N LEU A 255 7.31 19.54 -15.07
CA LEU A 255 7.11 18.81 -16.34
C LEU A 255 5.66 18.88 -16.84
N THR A 256 4.80 19.64 -16.17
CA THR A 256 3.41 19.86 -16.60
C THR A 256 3.31 21.05 -17.56
N ASP A 257 2.16 21.19 -18.21
CA ASP A 257 1.82 22.38 -19.01
C ASP A 257 1.24 23.51 -18.14
N GLU A 258 0.99 23.24 -16.87
CA GLU A 258 0.44 24.17 -15.89
C GLU A 258 1.56 24.88 -15.12
N ASN A 259 1.27 26.07 -14.60
CA ASN A 259 2.19 26.79 -13.73
C ASN A 259 2.05 26.28 -12.29
N TRP A 260 3.18 26.06 -11.60
CA TRP A 260 3.17 25.91 -10.15
C TRP A 260 3.49 27.24 -9.48
N THR A 261 3.17 27.35 -8.19
CA THR A 261 3.52 28.52 -7.38
C THR A 261 4.54 28.12 -6.32
N TYR A 262 5.71 28.74 -6.35
CA TYR A 262 6.73 28.61 -5.33
C TYR A 262 6.51 29.65 -4.24
N LEU A 263 6.25 29.17 -3.03
CA LEU A 263 5.95 29.98 -1.85
C LEU A 263 7.22 30.07 -0.99
N LYS A 264 7.71 31.29 -0.78
CA LYS A 264 8.88 31.55 0.06
C LYS A 264 8.48 31.80 1.52
N GLU A 265 9.48 31.71 2.39
CA GLU A 265 9.34 32.01 3.82
C GLU A 265 8.87 33.44 4.11
N ASP A 266 9.25 34.41 3.27
CA ASP A 266 8.81 35.81 3.38
C ASP A 266 7.37 36.06 2.88
N GLY A 267 6.66 35.01 2.47
CA GLY A 267 5.32 35.06 1.90
C GLY A 267 5.29 35.47 0.42
N SER A 268 6.43 35.81 -0.19
CA SER A 268 6.50 36.10 -1.61
C SER A 268 6.27 34.84 -2.46
N GLN A 269 5.62 35.04 -3.60
CA GLN A 269 5.26 33.97 -4.52
C GLN A 269 6.01 34.14 -5.84
N LEU A 270 6.49 33.03 -6.40
CA LEU A 270 7.08 33.00 -7.73
C LEU A 270 6.38 31.95 -8.57
N ILE A 271 6.08 32.29 -9.82
CA ILE A 271 5.57 31.32 -10.78
C ILE A 271 6.72 30.39 -11.19
N VAL A 272 6.43 29.11 -11.28
CA VAL A 272 7.31 28.06 -11.82
C VAL A 272 6.67 27.52 -13.10
N PRO A 273 7.00 28.12 -14.27
CA PRO A 273 6.45 27.69 -15.54
C PRO A 273 6.88 26.28 -15.93
N SER A 274 6.18 25.71 -16.91
CA SER A 274 6.60 24.48 -17.59
C SER A 274 8.08 24.51 -17.99
N GLY A 275 8.80 23.43 -17.69
CA GLY A 275 10.23 23.26 -17.95
C GLY A 275 11.16 24.06 -17.03
N LYS A 276 10.64 24.93 -16.16
CA LYS A 276 11.45 25.64 -15.14
C LYS A 276 11.50 24.87 -13.84
N ALA A 277 12.47 25.21 -13.00
CA ALA A 277 12.70 24.52 -11.74
C ALA A 277 12.56 25.46 -10.54
N ALA A 278 11.93 24.94 -9.49
CA ALA A 278 11.89 25.55 -8.18
C ALA A 278 13.06 25.05 -7.34
N THR A 279 13.76 25.95 -6.66
CA THR A 279 14.87 25.58 -5.78
C THR A 279 14.37 24.79 -4.57
N ILE A 280 15.09 23.74 -4.19
CA ILE A 280 14.84 23.03 -2.93
C ILE A 280 15.57 23.79 -1.83
N ALA A 281 14.82 24.30 -0.86
CA ALA A 281 15.33 25.05 0.29
C ALA A 281 14.49 24.76 1.53
N LYS A 282 14.99 25.17 2.70
CA LYS A 282 14.19 25.13 3.94
C LYS A 282 13.09 26.19 3.89
N ASN A 283 11.98 25.93 4.58
CA ASN A 283 10.88 26.88 4.80
C ASN A 283 10.23 27.43 3.51
N VAL A 284 10.29 26.65 2.43
CA VAL A 284 9.60 26.96 1.17
C VAL A 284 8.67 25.81 0.81
N SER A 285 7.63 26.12 0.05
CA SER A 285 6.69 25.13 -0.46
C SER A 285 6.37 25.36 -1.93
N LEU A 286 5.86 24.31 -2.56
CA LEU A 286 5.30 24.31 -3.90
C LEU A 286 3.79 24.13 -3.79
N ASP A 287 3.04 25.04 -4.36
CA ASP A 287 1.62 24.87 -4.60
C ASP A 287 1.44 24.40 -6.05
N PHE A 288 0.90 23.19 -6.17
CA PHE A 288 0.59 22.54 -7.44
C PHE A 288 -0.82 22.89 -7.96
N GLY A 289 -1.53 23.81 -7.30
CA GLY A 289 -2.88 24.27 -7.61
C GLY A 289 -3.96 23.54 -6.81
N THR A 290 -3.83 22.21 -6.68
CA THR A 290 -4.78 21.33 -5.97
C THR A 290 -4.26 20.87 -4.61
N VAL A 291 -2.95 20.84 -4.44
CA VAL A 291 -2.27 20.38 -3.23
C VAL A 291 -0.93 21.10 -3.09
N THR A 292 -0.44 21.20 -1.85
CA THR A 292 0.86 21.79 -1.55
C THR A 292 1.89 20.71 -1.20
N GLY A 293 3.15 20.97 -1.54
CA GLY A 293 4.31 20.20 -1.16
C GLY A 293 5.33 21.04 -0.41
N ARG A 294 5.91 20.53 0.66
CA ARG A 294 6.97 21.20 1.44
C ARG A 294 8.23 20.36 1.48
N PHE A 295 9.38 21.01 1.56
CA PHE A 295 10.66 20.30 1.70
C PHE A 295 11.02 20.13 3.18
N GLU A 296 11.33 18.89 3.57
CA GLU A 296 11.73 18.52 4.94
C GLU A 296 13.13 17.91 4.99
#